data_AF-A0A961U0C1-F1
#
_entry.id   AF-A0A961U0C1-F1
#
_cell.length_a   1.000
_cell.length_b   1.000
_cell.length_c   1.000
_cell.angle_alpha   90.00
_cell.angle_beta   90.00
_cell.angle_gamma   90.00
#
_symmetry.space_group_name_H-M   'P 1'
#
loop_
_entity.id
_entity.type
_entity.pdbx_description
1 polymer ?
#
loop_
_entity_poly.entity_id
_entity_poly.type
_entity_poly.pdbx_seq_one_letter_code
_entity_poly.pdbx_strand_id
1 'polypeptide(L)'
;MNPEQRVVRAMNEAVRCLNLDGIPSEAPRGDGLPYFRFDPQGAWRVSAGSRLHDIEDRCVRLHEAFKRAIMKGIDYSGMLRAVPEFVSVAGHNSEASLTRELFEQSLAKTAGFPEINRFLYLYDCQHLVASIQECTKEIEQVLGEFYFTLNTESLFFPPMKHEDGLRYSSSPVTTKLFAYLGFIFIRMHSLLDYTVKVAFEAEHLRQDFKRYPKLSSGNMQFGDRKRVSFDKAAGTLFESCEFMTTVETLRNHVIHDGLLDDMPKAYEHIRDGVAIEKFVLFPDMTNGRFDRFVNRNLFFGREDKINLRLPAIVAEFQARQVTTFERVLAPLLALG
;
A
#
# COMPACT_ATOMS: atom_id res chain seq x y z
N MET A 1 28.04 -14.62 21.58
CA MET A 1 27.44 -13.83 20.48
C MET A 1 28.41 -13.86 19.32
N ASN A 2 28.01 -14.39 18.16
CA ASN A 2 28.87 -14.52 16.99
C ASN A 2 29.31 -13.11 16.51
N PRO A 3 30.57 -12.89 16.07
CA PRO A 3 31.02 -11.64 15.44
C PRO A 3 30.05 -11.03 14.41
N GLU A 4 29.37 -11.83 13.59
CA GLU A 4 28.35 -11.32 12.65
C GLU A 4 27.15 -10.67 13.36
N GLN A 5 26.69 -11.26 14.47
CA GLN A 5 25.61 -10.71 15.30
C GLN A 5 26.05 -9.46 16.07
N ARG A 6 27.35 -9.27 16.31
CA ARG A 6 27.90 -8.03 16.87
C ARG A 6 27.97 -6.91 15.83
N VAL A 7 28.29 -7.22 14.58
CA VAL A 7 28.36 -6.24 13.48
C VAL A 7 26.98 -5.71 13.11
N VAL A 8 25.98 -6.59 12.98
CA VAL A 8 24.59 -6.17 12.70
C VAL A 8 24.03 -5.28 13.82
N ARG A 9 24.34 -5.63 15.09
CA ARG A 9 23.91 -4.83 16.25
C ARG A 9 24.64 -3.48 16.33
N ALA A 10 25.93 -3.42 16.01
CA ALA A 10 26.72 -2.18 15.98
C ALA A 10 26.33 -1.26 14.79
N MET A 11 26.00 -1.81 13.62
CA MET A 11 25.47 -1.04 12.49
C MET A 11 24.10 -0.42 12.82
N ASN A 12 23.24 -1.15 13.52
CA ASN A 12 21.96 -0.64 14.02
C ASN A 12 22.11 0.43 15.12
N GLU A 13 23.23 0.48 15.83
CA GLU A 13 23.51 1.51 16.85
C GLU A 13 24.09 2.81 16.25
N ALA A 14 24.78 2.73 15.11
CA ALA A 14 25.38 3.88 14.41
C ALA A 14 24.44 4.55 13.39
N VAL A 15 23.59 3.77 12.69
CA VAL A 15 22.68 4.31 11.67
C VAL A 15 21.35 4.68 12.31
N ARG A 16 21.07 6.00 12.39
CA ARG A 16 19.78 6.51 12.91
C ARG A 16 18.86 7.04 11.82
N CYS A 17 19.43 7.41 10.67
CA CYS A 17 18.70 7.96 9.54
C CYS A 17 19.13 7.29 8.23
N LEU A 18 18.15 6.89 7.42
CA LEU A 18 18.36 6.45 6.05
C LEU A 18 17.94 7.59 5.12
N ASN A 19 18.83 7.97 4.20
CA ASN A 19 18.60 9.12 3.34
C ASN A 19 18.15 8.67 1.94
N LEU A 20 17.55 9.60 1.21
CA LEU A 20 16.99 9.28 -0.11
C LEU A 20 18.08 8.98 -1.14
N ASP A 21 19.27 9.52 -0.95
CA ASP A 21 20.46 9.29 -1.78
C ASP A 21 21.19 7.98 -1.48
N GLY A 22 20.62 7.14 -0.61
CA GLY A 22 21.17 5.82 -0.32
C GLY A 22 22.44 5.82 0.54
N ILE A 23 22.79 6.95 1.18
CA ILE A 23 23.90 7.01 2.11
C ILE A 23 23.35 7.25 3.53
N PRO A 24 23.58 6.37 4.52
CA PRO A 24 23.04 6.54 5.87
C PRO A 24 23.72 7.69 6.64
N SER A 25 23.08 8.15 7.72
CA SER A 25 23.66 9.16 8.63
C SER A 25 23.27 8.94 10.09
N GLU A 26 24.08 9.47 11.02
CA GLU A 26 23.81 9.42 12.46
C GLU A 26 22.70 10.39 12.91
N ALA A 27 22.43 11.41 12.11
CA ALA A 27 21.39 12.41 12.36
C ALA A 27 20.80 12.92 11.02
N PRO A 28 19.64 13.60 11.06
CA PRO A 28 19.09 14.27 9.88
C PRO A 28 20.05 15.32 9.33
N ARG A 29 20.19 15.40 8.00
CA ARG A 29 21.21 16.22 7.34
C ARG A 29 20.92 17.72 7.26
N GLY A 30 19.72 18.16 7.64
CA GLY A 30 19.33 19.57 7.60
C GLY A 30 19.15 20.14 6.19
N ASP A 31 19.10 19.28 5.17
CA ASP A 31 18.88 19.63 3.75
C ASP A 31 17.40 19.83 3.39
N GLY A 32 16.49 19.64 4.36
CA GLY A 32 15.05 19.76 4.16
C GLY A 32 14.42 18.58 3.42
N LEU A 33 15.20 17.55 3.07
CA LEU A 33 14.68 16.36 2.43
C LEU A 33 14.12 15.37 3.47
N PRO A 34 13.10 14.58 3.11
CA PRO A 34 12.66 13.47 3.93
C PRO A 34 13.79 12.45 4.15
N TYR A 35 13.73 11.75 5.26
CA TYR A 35 14.63 10.66 5.63
C TYR A 35 13.82 9.59 6.34
N PHE A 36 14.37 8.39 6.52
CA PHE A 36 13.71 7.32 7.26
C PHE A 36 14.35 7.13 8.62
N ARG A 37 13.52 6.91 9.65
CA ARG A 37 13.94 6.60 11.02
C ARG A 37 13.30 5.31 11.47
N PHE A 38 14.02 4.55 12.29
CA PHE A 38 13.47 3.35 12.90
C PHE A 38 12.52 3.74 14.02
N ASP A 39 11.28 3.28 13.95
CA ASP A 39 10.26 3.51 14.97
C ASP A 39 10.33 2.43 16.08
N PRO A 40 9.77 2.71 17.27
CA PRO A 40 9.74 1.72 18.36
C PRO A 40 8.91 0.46 18.06
N GLN A 41 8.11 0.46 16.99
CA GLN A 41 7.30 -0.68 16.57
C GLN A 41 8.08 -1.63 15.66
N GLY A 42 9.33 -1.31 15.32
CA GLY A 42 10.21 -2.17 14.56
C GLY A 42 10.22 -1.89 13.06
N ALA A 43 9.80 -0.70 12.61
CA ALA A 43 9.71 -0.35 11.20
C ALA A 43 10.48 0.94 10.85
N TRP A 44 11.04 0.99 9.64
CA TRP A 44 11.61 2.22 9.08
C TRP A 44 10.49 3.10 8.50
N ARG A 45 10.32 4.30 9.05
CA ARG A 45 9.27 5.25 8.66
C ARG A 45 9.85 6.52 8.10
N VAL A 46 9.23 7.02 7.03
CA VAL A 46 9.56 8.32 6.46
C VAL A 46 9.26 9.45 7.47
N SER A 47 10.12 10.44 7.54
CA SER A 47 10.05 11.54 8.51
C SER A 47 8.95 12.55 8.20
N ALA A 48 8.50 12.63 6.95
CA ALA A 48 7.46 13.54 6.50
C ALA A 48 6.66 12.95 5.33
N GLY A 49 5.42 13.40 5.16
CA GLY A 49 4.58 13.10 3.99
C GLY A 49 3.66 11.89 4.13
N SER A 50 3.99 10.88 4.93
CA SER A 50 3.09 9.75 5.16
C SER A 50 1.75 10.20 5.74
N ARG A 51 0.66 9.65 5.20
CA ARG A 51 -0.72 9.84 5.67
C ARG A 51 -1.31 8.54 6.21
N LEU A 52 -0.47 7.58 6.61
CA LEU A 52 -0.92 6.28 7.16
C LEU A 52 -1.93 6.47 8.30
N HIS A 53 -1.65 7.36 9.25
CA HIS A 53 -2.54 7.62 10.38
C HIS A 53 -3.89 8.23 9.96
N ASP A 54 -3.90 9.12 8.96
CA ASP A 54 -5.14 9.68 8.42
C ASP A 54 -5.96 8.61 7.70
N ILE A 55 -5.31 7.70 6.97
CA ILE A 55 -5.97 6.57 6.33
C ILE A 55 -6.58 5.64 7.37
N GLU A 56 -5.82 5.26 8.41
CA GLU A 56 -6.31 4.40 9.49
C GLU A 56 -7.51 5.02 10.22
N ASP A 57 -7.46 6.32 10.55
CA ASP A 57 -8.61 7.02 11.15
C ASP A 57 -9.85 6.96 10.25
N ARG A 58 -9.68 7.13 8.93
CA ARG A 58 -10.79 7.11 7.96
C ARG A 58 -11.33 5.70 7.78
N CYS A 59 -10.48 4.68 7.83
CA CYS A 59 -10.91 3.29 7.87
C CYS A 59 -11.73 2.99 9.14
N VAL A 60 -11.29 3.42 10.32
CA VAL A 60 -12.08 3.29 11.56
C VAL A 60 -13.43 3.98 11.44
N ARG A 61 -13.47 5.19 10.88
CA ARG A 61 -14.72 5.91 10.62
C ARG A 61 -15.61 5.18 9.60
N LEU A 62 -15.04 4.55 8.58
CA LEU A 62 -15.78 3.76 7.59
C LEU A 62 -16.39 2.50 8.23
N HIS A 63 -15.63 1.77 9.06
CA HIS A 63 -16.14 0.63 9.82
C HIS A 63 -17.37 1.00 10.65
N GLU A 64 -17.29 2.15 11.34
CA GLU A 64 -18.38 2.67 12.15
C GLU A 64 -19.56 3.16 11.30
N ALA A 65 -19.29 3.84 10.19
CA ALA A 65 -20.32 4.35 9.29
C ALA A 65 -21.11 3.22 8.62
N PHE A 66 -20.43 2.16 8.14
CA PHE A 66 -21.08 0.95 7.65
C PHE A 66 -21.94 0.31 8.74
N LYS A 67 -21.42 0.17 9.97
CA LYS A 67 -22.20 -0.36 11.11
C LYS A 67 -23.47 0.44 11.34
N ARG A 68 -23.40 1.77 11.41
CA ARG A 68 -24.56 2.63 11.65
C ARG A 68 -25.58 2.54 10.52
N ALA A 69 -25.14 2.63 9.27
CA ALA A 69 -26.01 2.57 8.11
C ALA A 69 -26.67 1.19 7.96
N ILE A 70 -25.88 0.13 8.07
CA ILE A 70 -26.37 -1.25 7.92
C ILE A 70 -27.24 -1.62 9.11
N MET A 71 -26.88 -1.34 10.36
CA MET A 71 -27.61 -1.78 11.56
C MET A 71 -28.67 -0.79 12.06
N LYS A 72 -29.10 0.16 11.22
CA LYS A 72 -30.11 1.16 11.58
C LYS A 72 -31.38 0.52 12.15
N GLY A 73 -31.78 1.00 13.33
CA GLY A 73 -32.95 0.52 14.06
C GLY A 73 -32.77 -0.79 14.83
N ILE A 74 -31.57 -1.38 14.83
CA ILE A 74 -31.26 -2.62 15.54
C ILE A 74 -30.44 -2.31 16.80
N ASP A 75 -30.76 -2.98 17.91
CA ASP A 75 -29.92 -2.96 19.12
C ASP A 75 -28.67 -3.81 18.93
N TYR A 76 -27.72 -3.28 18.16
CA TYR A 76 -26.45 -3.95 17.85
C TYR A 76 -25.71 -4.37 19.13
N SER A 77 -25.60 -3.46 20.11
CA SER A 77 -24.82 -3.70 21.32
C SER A 77 -25.44 -4.78 22.22
N GLY A 78 -26.78 -4.80 22.34
CA GLY A 78 -27.48 -5.85 23.07
C GLY A 78 -27.36 -7.21 22.38
N MET A 79 -27.44 -7.25 21.05
CA MET A 79 -27.36 -8.49 20.27
C MET A 79 -25.95 -9.06 20.17
N LEU A 80 -24.92 -8.21 20.12
CA LEU A 80 -23.54 -8.61 19.84
C LEU A 80 -23.04 -9.76 20.73
N ARG A 81 -23.43 -9.77 22.02
CA ARG A 81 -23.05 -10.82 22.97
C ARG A 81 -23.62 -12.19 22.66
N ALA A 82 -24.72 -12.24 21.90
CA ALA A 82 -25.39 -13.47 21.51
C ALA A 82 -25.07 -13.89 20.07
N VAL A 83 -24.43 -13.02 19.27
CA VAL A 83 -24.05 -13.35 17.89
C VAL A 83 -22.98 -14.44 17.92
N PRO A 84 -23.21 -15.58 17.22
CA PRO A 84 -22.21 -16.63 17.13
C PRO A 84 -20.91 -16.12 16.50
N GLU A 85 -19.78 -16.49 17.09
CA GLU A 85 -18.45 -16.00 16.68
C GLU A 85 -18.18 -16.19 15.18
N PHE A 86 -18.59 -17.32 14.60
CA PHE A 86 -18.37 -17.65 13.19
C PHE A 86 -18.87 -16.57 12.22
N VAL A 87 -19.86 -15.77 12.62
CA VAL A 87 -20.42 -14.68 11.83
C VAL A 87 -19.39 -13.59 11.52
N SER A 88 -18.43 -13.39 12.42
CA SER A 88 -17.41 -12.35 12.29
C SER A 88 -16.07 -12.85 11.76
N VAL A 89 -15.74 -14.14 11.97
CA VAL A 89 -14.40 -14.67 11.70
C VAL A 89 -14.33 -15.69 10.57
N ALA A 90 -15.39 -16.48 10.33
CA ALA A 90 -15.32 -17.59 9.39
C ALA A 90 -15.20 -17.09 7.94
N GLY A 91 -14.25 -17.65 7.19
CA GLY A 91 -13.97 -17.25 5.80
C GLY A 91 -13.13 -15.98 5.65
N HIS A 92 -12.90 -15.22 6.74
CA HIS A 92 -12.13 -13.97 6.73
C HIS A 92 -10.85 -14.03 7.56
N ASN A 93 -10.75 -14.96 8.51
CA ASN A 93 -9.66 -15.02 9.49
C ASN A 93 -9.16 -16.47 9.66
N SER A 94 -7.83 -16.65 9.72
CA SER A 94 -7.18 -17.96 9.92
C SER A 94 -7.50 -18.60 11.27
N GLU A 95 -7.87 -17.80 12.28
CA GLU A 95 -8.25 -18.30 13.59
C GLU A 95 -9.62 -19.00 13.58
N ALA A 96 -10.42 -18.81 12.54
CA ALA A 96 -11.67 -19.54 12.35
C ALA A 96 -11.41 -20.90 11.70
N SER A 97 -11.29 -21.95 12.53
CA SER A 97 -11.12 -23.34 12.08
C SER A 97 -12.43 -23.96 11.53
N LEU A 98 -13.10 -23.29 10.59
CA LEU A 98 -14.33 -23.77 9.95
C LEU A 98 -14.12 -23.98 8.45
N THR A 99 -14.49 -25.16 7.96
CA THR A 99 -14.63 -25.37 6.52
C THR A 99 -15.88 -24.67 6.00
N ARG A 100 -15.97 -24.50 4.67
CA ARG A 100 -17.17 -23.96 4.01
C ARG A 100 -18.42 -24.79 4.35
N GLU A 101 -18.30 -26.11 4.35
CA GLU A 101 -19.42 -27.02 4.64
C GLU A 101 -19.90 -26.86 6.08
N LEU A 102 -18.98 -26.68 7.04
CA LEU A 102 -19.33 -26.43 8.44
C LEU A 102 -19.92 -25.02 8.65
N PHE A 103 -19.46 -24.03 7.88
CA PHE A 103 -20.06 -22.70 7.87
C PHE A 103 -21.52 -22.76 7.38
N GLU A 104 -21.78 -23.44 6.27
CA GLU A 104 -23.14 -23.62 5.71
C GLU A 104 -24.08 -24.31 6.71
N GLN A 105 -23.59 -25.36 7.39
CA GLN A 105 -24.35 -26.05 8.46
C GLN A 105 -24.60 -25.14 9.66
N SER A 106 -23.62 -24.34 10.07
CA SER A 106 -23.75 -23.41 11.20
C SER A 106 -24.76 -22.32 10.89
N LEU A 107 -24.69 -21.74 9.68
CA LEU A 107 -25.65 -20.75 9.20
C LEU A 107 -27.08 -21.30 9.19
N ALA A 108 -27.28 -22.53 8.69
CA ALA A 108 -28.57 -23.20 8.69
C ALA A 108 -29.13 -23.41 10.11
N LYS A 109 -28.28 -23.81 11.07
CA LYS A 109 -28.67 -23.96 12.48
C LYS A 109 -29.05 -22.63 13.14
N THR A 110 -28.54 -21.52 12.63
CA THR A 110 -28.85 -20.16 13.12
C THR A 110 -29.96 -19.45 12.35
N ALA A 111 -30.71 -20.14 11.49
CA ALA A 111 -31.76 -19.51 10.68
C ALA A 111 -32.85 -18.78 11.49
N GLY A 112 -33.06 -19.17 12.76
CA GLY A 112 -33.98 -18.49 13.69
C GLY A 112 -33.35 -17.33 14.49
N PHE A 113 -32.04 -17.09 14.36
CA PHE A 113 -31.37 -16.00 15.06
C PHE A 113 -31.68 -14.65 14.38
N PRO A 114 -32.15 -13.63 15.11
CA PRO A 114 -32.52 -12.35 14.50
C PRO A 114 -31.33 -11.67 13.83
N GLU A 115 -31.57 -11.06 12.66
CA GLU A 115 -30.57 -10.25 11.94
C GLU A 115 -29.25 -10.95 11.55
N ILE A 116 -29.15 -12.29 11.62
CA ILE A 116 -27.89 -13.01 11.36
C ILE A 116 -27.24 -12.66 10.01
N ASN A 117 -28.06 -12.58 8.95
CA ASN A 117 -27.64 -12.23 7.60
C ASN A 117 -27.14 -10.79 7.48
N ARG A 118 -27.65 -9.90 8.33
CA ARG A 118 -27.29 -8.49 8.37
C ARG A 118 -25.94 -8.29 9.06
N PHE A 119 -25.68 -9.05 10.13
CA PHE A 119 -24.35 -9.11 10.75
C PHE A 119 -23.30 -9.66 9.77
N LEU A 120 -23.61 -10.76 9.07
CA LEU A 120 -22.69 -11.30 8.04
C LEU A 120 -22.34 -10.24 6.98
N TYR A 121 -23.36 -9.57 6.43
CA TYR A 121 -23.14 -8.52 5.44
C TYR A 121 -22.35 -7.32 6.00
N LEU A 122 -22.59 -6.92 7.25
CA LEU A 122 -21.80 -5.88 7.91
C LEU A 122 -20.31 -6.27 7.96
N TYR A 123 -20.00 -7.49 8.41
CA TYR A 123 -18.62 -7.95 8.53
C TYR A 123 -17.95 -8.09 7.15
N ASP A 124 -18.69 -8.44 6.10
CA ASP A 124 -18.16 -8.40 4.72
C ASP A 124 -17.78 -6.98 4.29
N CYS A 125 -18.62 -5.99 4.58
CA CYS A 125 -18.32 -4.58 4.29
C CYS A 125 -17.11 -4.08 5.08
N GLN A 126 -17.02 -4.46 6.36
CA GLN A 126 -15.87 -4.13 7.20
C GLN A 126 -14.60 -4.83 6.71
N HIS A 127 -14.69 -6.07 6.20
CA HIS A 127 -13.55 -6.77 5.62
C HIS A 127 -12.98 -6.04 4.38
N LEU A 128 -13.83 -5.41 3.55
CA LEU A 128 -13.35 -4.56 2.45
C LEU A 128 -12.48 -3.39 2.97
N VAL A 129 -12.89 -2.77 4.08
CA VAL A 129 -12.15 -1.67 4.71
C VAL A 129 -10.86 -2.19 5.38
N ALA A 130 -10.90 -3.36 6.04
CA ALA A 130 -9.72 -3.98 6.63
C ALA A 130 -8.66 -4.33 5.57
N SER A 131 -9.08 -4.80 4.39
CA SER A 131 -8.18 -5.07 3.26
C SER A 131 -7.40 -3.83 2.81
N ILE A 132 -8.01 -2.64 2.90
CA ILE A 132 -7.34 -1.37 2.64
C ILE A 132 -6.29 -1.07 3.71
N GLN A 133 -6.63 -1.23 5.00
CA GLN A 133 -5.71 -0.96 6.11
C GLN A 133 -4.44 -1.80 6.00
N GLU A 134 -4.59 -3.11 5.84
CA GLU A 134 -3.45 -4.03 5.74
C GLU A 134 -2.60 -3.74 4.49
N CYS A 135 -3.24 -3.48 3.35
CA CYS A 135 -2.52 -3.13 2.12
C CYS A 135 -1.73 -1.82 2.25
N THR A 136 -2.28 -0.80 2.92
CA THR A 136 -1.56 0.46 3.17
C THR A 136 -0.38 0.26 4.13
N LYS A 137 -0.53 -0.55 5.18
CA LYS A 137 0.56 -0.89 6.11
C LYS A 137 1.70 -1.63 5.41
N GLU A 138 1.37 -2.55 4.51
CA GLU A 138 2.36 -3.28 3.71
C GLU A 138 3.19 -2.34 2.82
N ILE A 139 2.55 -1.37 2.14
CA ILE A 139 3.27 -0.36 1.35
C ILE A 139 4.26 0.40 2.22
N GLU A 140 3.84 0.86 3.40
CA GLU A 140 4.69 1.60 4.33
C GLU A 140 5.86 0.75 4.86
N GLN A 141 5.63 -0.53 5.16
CA GLN A 141 6.69 -1.43 5.58
C GLN A 141 7.71 -1.64 4.46
N VAL A 142 7.23 -1.97 3.26
CA VAL A 142 8.11 -2.27 2.11
C VAL A 142 8.86 -1.02 1.64
N LEU A 143 8.26 0.16 1.75
CA LEU A 143 8.95 1.42 1.53
C LEU A 143 10.14 1.56 2.49
N GLY A 144 9.94 1.30 3.78
CA GLY A 144 11.02 1.27 4.77
C GLY A 144 12.14 0.28 4.42
N GLU A 145 11.78 -0.96 4.04
CA GLU A 145 12.74 -2.01 3.66
C GLU A 145 13.54 -1.66 2.40
N PHE A 146 12.92 -0.97 1.44
CA PHE A 146 13.61 -0.45 0.26
C PHE A 146 14.73 0.51 0.67
N TYR A 147 14.44 1.49 1.52
CA TYR A 147 15.45 2.45 1.96
C TYR A 147 16.49 1.82 2.90
N PHE A 148 16.08 0.88 3.75
CA PHE A 148 17.02 0.15 4.59
C PHE A 148 18.04 -0.61 3.74
N THR A 149 17.56 -1.35 2.74
CA THR A 149 18.41 -2.07 1.79
C THR A 149 19.32 -1.13 1.03
N LEU A 150 18.77 -0.04 0.45
CA LEU A 150 19.55 0.89 -0.36
C LEU A 150 20.69 1.54 0.44
N ASN A 151 20.42 1.90 1.70
CA ASN A 151 21.37 2.61 2.54
C ASN A 151 22.41 1.69 3.16
N THR A 152 22.00 0.52 3.66
CA THR A 152 22.84 -0.28 4.55
C THR A 152 23.56 -1.44 3.88
N GLU A 153 23.06 -1.91 2.73
CA GLU A 153 23.67 -3.03 2.04
C GLU A 153 24.65 -2.57 0.96
N SER A 154 25.70 -3.37 0.77
CA SER A 154 26.70 -3.13 -0.27
C SER A 154 26.17 -3.62 -1.61
N LEU A 155 26.21 -2.77 -2.63
CA LEU A 155 25.84 -3.16 -4.00
C LEU A 155 26.88 -4.10 -4.65
N PHE A 156 28.13 -4.06 -4.16
CA PHE A 156 29.27 -4.81 -4.68
C PHE A 156 29.90 -5.70 -3.61
N PHE A 157 30.40 -6.87 -4.03
CA PHE A 157 31.12 -7.81 -3.18
C PHE A 157 32.36 -8.38 -3.91
N PRO A 158 33.51 -8.53 -3.24
CA PRO A 158 33.80 -8.11 -1.86
C PRO A 158 33.90 -6.57 -1.72
N PRO A 159 33.77 -6.01 -0.50
CA PRO A 159 34.02 -4.60 -0.26
C PRO A 159 35.50 -4.30 -0.54
N MET A 160 35.78 -3.48 -1.55
CA MET A 160 37.14 -3.06 -1.89
C MET A 160 37.18 -1.55 -2.04
N LYS A 161 38.36 -0.95 -1.85
CA LYS A 161 38.53 0.47 -2.19
C LYS A 161 38.34 0.60 -3.69
N HIS A 162 37.37 1.43 -4.09
CA HIS A 162 36.98 1.56 -5.48
C HIS A 162 37.54 2.86 -6.07
N GLU A 163 37.82 2.84 -7.37
CA GLU A 163 38.16 4.06 -8.11
C GLU A 163 36.94 4.99 -8.13
N ASP A 164 37.23 6.30 -8.14
CA ASP A 164 36.21 7.32 -8.25
C ASP A 164 35.44 7.20 -9.57
N GLY A 165 34.16 7.56 -9.53
CA GLY A 165 33.27 7.53 -10.69
C GLY A 165 31.96 6.81 -10.44
N LEU A 166 31.23 6.58 -11.53
CA LEU A 166 29.92 5.93 -11.52
C LEU A 166 30.04 4.46 -11.87
N ARG A 167 29.43 3.60 -11.05
CA ARG A 167 29.36 2.16 -11.30
C ARG A 167 27.95 1.67 -11.10
N TYR A 168 27.66 0.49 -11.65
CA TYR A 168 26.38 -0.18 -11.42
C TYR A 168 26.58 -1.66 -11.10
N SER A 169 25.59 -2.24 -10.43
CA SER A 169 25.55 -3.64 -10.06
C SER A 169 24.19 -4.25 -10.37
N SER A 170 24.22 -5.50 -10.85
CA SER A 170 23.06 -6.39 -10.91
C SER A 170 23.33 -7.53 -9.93
N SER A 171 23.10 -7.27 -8.65
CA SER A 171 23.36 -8.19 -7.54
C SER A 171 22.06 -8.62 -6.85
N PRO A 172 22.10 -9.58 -5.91
CA PRO A 172 20.93 -9.92 -5.10
C PRO A 172 20.33 -8.71 -4.36
N VAL A 173 21.15 -7.72 -3.99
CA VAL A 173 20.69 -6.46 -3.40
C VAL A 173 19.87 -5.66 -4.43
N THR A 174 20.36 -5.56 -5.67
CA THR A 174 19.60 -4.94 -6.77
C THR A 174 18.28 -5.66 -7.03
N THR A 175 18.29 -7.00 -7.10
CA THR A 175 17.07 -7.80 -7.27
C THR A 175 16.05 -7.49 -6.16
N LYS A 176 16.51 -7.41 -4.92
CA LYS A 176 15.67 -7.08 -3.77
C LYS A 176 15.08 -5.66 -3.84
N LEU A 177 15.88 -4.66 -4.22
CA LEU A 177 15.40 -3.29 -4.42
C LEU A 177 14.26 -3.22 -5.46
N PHE A 178 14.43 -3.90 -6.59
CA PHE A 178 13.40 -3.95 -7.63
C PHE A 178 12.18 -4.76 -7.21
N ALA A 179 12.35 -5.83 -6.42
CA ALA A 179 11.23 -6.58 -5.86
C ALA A 179 10.36 -5.70 -4.93
N TYR A 180 10.98 -4.92 -4.05
CA TYR A 180 10.26 -3.96 -3.20
C TYR A 180 9.56 -2.89 -4.01
N LEU A 181 10.25 -2.30 -5.00
CA LEU A 181 9.66 -1.28 -5.87
C LEU A 181 8.45 -1.81 -6.64
N GLY A 182 8.57 -3.00 -7.23
CA GLY A 182 7.47 -3.66 -7.93
C GLY A 182 6.29 -3.95 -7.00
N PHE A 183 6.58 -4.47 -5.80
CA PHE A 183 5.54 -4.76 -4.81
C PHE A 183 4.78 -3.51 -4.37
N ILE A 184 5.46 -2.37 -4.14
CA ILE A 184 4.83 -1.09 -3.81
C ILE A 184 3.80 -0.70 -4.88
N PHE A 185 4.18 -0.69 -6.16
CA PHE A 185 3.26 -0.30 -7.23
C PHE A 185 2.11 -1.31 -7.43
N ILE A 186 2.35 -2.61 -7.24
CA ILE A 186 1.31 -3.64 -7.26
C ILE A 186 0.28 -3.38 -6.15
N ARG A 187 0.74 -3.10 -4.92
CA ARG A 187 -0.14 -2.85 -3.78
C ARG A 187 -0.87 -1.52 -3.87
N MET A 188 -0.24 -0.46 -4.38
CA MET A 188 -0.94 0.79 -4.71
C MET A 188 -2.10 0.54 -5.68
N HIS A 189 -1.93 -0.33 -6.67
CA HIS A 189 -3.04 -0.69 -7.56
C HIS A 189 -4.09 -1.57 -6.90
N SER A 190 -3.70 -2.50 -6.02
CA SER A 190 -4.68 -3.25 -5.20
C SER A 190 -5.54 -2.30 -4.35
N LEU A 191 -4.94 -1.23 -3.80
CA LEU A 191 -5.70 -0.19 -3.09
C LEU A 191 -6.71 0.51 -3.98
N LEU A 192 -6.42 0.70 -5.27
CA LEU A 192 -7.38 1.27 -6.22
C LEU A 192 -8.61 0.36 -6.39
N ASP A 193 -8.41 -0.95 -6.55
CA ASP A 193 -9.50 -1.93 -6.64
C ASP A 193 -10.33 -1.95 -5.35
N TYR A 194 -9.68 -2.06 -4.17
CA TYR A 194 -10.39 -2.06 -2.89
C TYR A 194 -11.15 -0.76 -2.65
N THR A 195 -10.56 0.39 -3.03
CA THR A 195 -11.20 1.70 -2.85
C THR A 195 -12.46 1.84 -3.73
N VAL A 196 -12.44 1.34 -4.97
CA VAL A 196 -13.66 1.31 -5.82
C VAL A 196 -14.72 0.39 -5.20
N LYS A 197 -14.33 -0.76 -4.66
CA LYS A 197 -15.28 -1.68 -4.02
C LYS A 197 -15.98 -1.02 -2.83
N VAL A 198 -15.21 -0.42 -1.93
CA VAL A 198 -15.74 0.29 -0.75
C VAL A 198 -16.63 1.46 -1.16
N ALA A 199 -16.19 2.29 -2.12
CA ALA A 199 -16.98 3.42 -2.60
C ALA A 199 -18.31 2.99 -3.22
N PHE A 200 -18.29 1.95 -4.06
CA PHE A 200 -19.51 1.45 -4.70
C PHE A 200 -20.45 0.77 -3.72
N GLU A 201 -19.92 -0.03 -2.77
CA GLU A 201 -20.75 -0.68 -1.74
C GLU A 201 -21.45 0.37 -0.87
N ALA A 202 -20.76 1.45 -0.52
CA ALA A 202 -21.33 2.57 0.24
C ALA A 202 -22.51 3.25 -0.46
N GLU A 203 -22.47 3.39 -1.79
CA GLU A 203 -23.57 3.95 -2.59
C GLU A 203 -24.71 2.96 -2.84
N HIS A 204 -24.47 1.66 -2.68
CA HIS A 204 -25.39 0.58 -3.07
C HIS A 204 -25.59 -0.47 -1.96
N LEU A 205 -25.72 0.01 -0.72
CA LEU A 205 -25.95 -0.85 0.45
C LEU A 205 -27.19 -1.72 0.30
N ARG A 206 -27.04 -3.00 0.64
CA ARG A 206 -28.16 -3.94 0.71
C ARG A 206 -29.10 -3.54 1.84
N GLN A 207 -30.40 -3.68 1.59
CA GLN A 207 -31.46 -3.34 2.54
C GLN A 207 -32.35 -4.55 2.90
N ASP A 208 -32.33 -5.62 2.09
CA ASP A 208 -33.07 -6.85 2.35
C ASP A 208 -32.12 -7.92 2.92
N PHE A 209 -32.38 -8.31 4.18
CA PHE A 209 -31.59 -9.29 4.93
C PHE A 209 -32.37 -10.58 5.23
N LYS A 210 -33.48 -10.83 4.53
CA LYS A 210 -34.20 -12.13 4.62
C LYS A 210 -33.31 -13.32 4.26
N ARG A 211 -32.28 -13.07 3.45
CA ARG A 211 -31.20 -14.00 3.11
C ARG A 211 -29.87 -13.27 3.21
N TYR A 212 -28.79 -14.01 3.41
CA TYR A 212 -27.43 -13.47 3.37
C TYR A 212 -27.12 -12.90 1.97
N PRO A 213 -26.98 -11.56 1.82
CA PRO A 213 -26.83 -10.98 0.49
C PRO A 213 -25.37 -10.98 0.04
N LYS A 214 -25.16 -11.04 -1.29
CA LYS A 214 -23.85 -10.80 -1.89
C LYS A 214 -23.53 -9.30 -1.93
N LEU A 215 -22.26 -8.97 -1.69
CA LEU A 215 -21.71 -7.62 -1.93
C LEU A 215 -22.06 -7.13 -3.33
N SER A 216 -22.52 -5.89 -3.44
CA SER A 216 -22.78 -5.21 -4.71
C SER A 216 -21.48 -4.97 -5.50
N SER A 217 -20.38 -4.85 -4.79
CA SER A 217 -19.04 -4.53 -5.30
C SER A 217 -18.14 -5.74 -5.61
N GLY A 218 -18.58 -6.98 -5.35
CA GLY A 218 -17.69 -8.15 -5.27
C GLY A 218 -16.71 -8.34 -6.45
N ASN A 219 -17.18 -8.10 -7.68
CA ASN A 219 -16.40 -8.28 -8.92
C ASN A 219 -15.82 -6.96 -9.49
N MET A 220 -15.91 -5.86 -8.76
CA MET A 220 -15.44 -4.57 -9.27
C MET A 220 -13.93 -4.47 -9.28
N GLN A 221 -13.42 -3.77 -10.29
CA GLN A 221 -12.03 -3.39 -10.44
C GLN A 221 -11.92 -1.87 -10.61
N PHE A 222 -10.71 -1.32 -10.58
CA PHE A 222 -10.50 0.13 -10.67
C PHE A 222 -11.12 0.79 -11.90
N GLY A 223 -11.22 0.05 -13.02
CA GLY A 223 -11.92 0.50 -14.23
C GLY A 223 -13.43 0.74 -14.05
N ASP A 224 -14.04 0.17 -13.01
CA ASP A 224 -15.44 0.38 -12.64
C ASP A 224 -15.69 1.67 -11.87
N ARG A 225 -14.65 2.48 -11.55
CA ARG A 225 -14.81 3.77 -10.86
C ARG A 225 -15.82 4.72 -11.50
N LYS A 226 -16.02 4.61 -12.83
CA LYS A 226 -17.06 5.31 -13.60
C LYS A 226 -18.50 5.05 -13.13
N ARG A 227 -18.71 4.03 -12.31
CA ARG A 227 -19.99 3.64 -11.71
C ARG A 227 -20.19 4.19 -10.30
N VAL A 228 -19.20 4.93 -9.78
CA VAL A 228 -19.27 5.64 -8.50
C VAL A 228 -19.63 7.10 -8.79
N SER A 229 -20.48 7.70 -7.97
CA SER A 229 -21.05 9.04 -8.22
C SER A 229 -20.03 10.17 -8.35
N PHE A 230 -18.83 10.00 -7.77
CA PHE A 230 -17.76 11.00 -7.75
C PHE A 230 -16.55 10.60 -8.62
N ASP A 231 -16.75 9.80 -9.68
CA ASP A 231 -15.74 9.57 -10.71
C ASP A 231 -15.12 10.89 -11.17
N LYS A 232 -13.81 10.90 -11.42
CA LYS A 232 -13.01 12.07 -11.83
C LYS A 232 -12.98 13.24 -10.86
N ALA A 233 -13.51 13.10 -9.64
CA ALA A 233 -13.46 14.17 -8.66
C ALA A 233 -12.01 14.57 -8.33
N ALA A 234 -11.73 15.87 -8.38
CA ALA A 234 -10.41 16.43 -8.11
C ALA A 234 -9.91 16.06 -6.70
N GLY A 235 -8.62 15.78 -6.61
CA GLY A 235 -7.92 15.39 -5.38
C GLY A 235 -8.19 13.95 -4.93
N THR A 236 -8.98 13.16 -5.67
CA THR A 236 -9.27 11.76 -5.30
C THR A 236 -8.38 10.77 -6.07
N LEU A 237 -8.45 9.50 -5.68
CA LEU A 237 -7.88 8.38 -6.45
C LEU A 237 -8.66 8.11 -7.75
N PHE A 238 -9.84 8.71 -7.94
CA PHE A 238 -10.64 8.57 -9.15
C PHE A 238 -10.43 9.72 -10.14
N GLU A 239 -9.62 10.71 -9.77
CA GLU A 239 -9.28 11.83 -10.65
C GLU A 239 -8.58 11.34 -11.94
N SER A 240 -8.94 11.95 -13.07
CA SER A 240 -8.21 11.74 -14.32
C SER A 240 -7.07 12.76 -14.44
N CYS A 241 -5.91 12.44 -13.88
CA CYS A 241 -4.72 13.31 -13.90
C CYS A 241 -3.43 12.54 -14.27
N GLU A 242 -2.35 13.28 -14.51
CA GLU A 242 -1.03 12.72 -14.83
C GLU A 242 -0.52 11.77 -13.73
N PHE A 243 -0.73 12.10 -12.47
CA PHE A 243 -0.31 11.26 -11.34
C PHE A 243 -1.00 9.89 -11.38
N MET A 244 -2.33 9.85 -11.55
CA MET A 244 -3.05 8.59 -11.65
C MET A 244 -2.65 7.79 -12.90
N THR A 245 -2.43 8.48 -14.02
CA THR A 245 -1.91 7.87 -15.25
C THR A 245 -0.53 7.22 -15.03
N THR A 246 0.31 7.86 -14.23
CA THR A 246 1.65 7.34 -13.85
C THR A 246 1.52 6.05 -13.05
N VAL A 247 0.68 6.04 -12.01
CA VAL A 247 0.46 4.84 -11.16
C VAL A 247 -0.10 3.67 -11.98
N GLU A 248 -1.08 3.92 -12.84
CA GLU A 248 -1.64 2.89 -13.74
C GLU A 248 -0.59 2.36 -14.73
N THR A 249 0.21 3.26 -15.33
CA THR A 249 1.28 2.89 -16.28
C THR A 249 2.33 2.01 -15.62
N LEU A 250 2.81 2.41 -14.43
CA LEU A 250 3.86 1.67 -13.71
C LEU A 250 3.41 0.27 -13.33
N ARG A 251 2.20 0.14 -12.78
CA ARG A 251 1.64 -1.19 -12.46
C ARG A 251 1.50 -2.04 -13.71
N ASN A 252 0.94 -1.50 -14.79
CA ASN A 252 0.71 -2.30 -16.00
C ASN A 252 2.02 -2.84 -16.55
N HIS A 253 3.07 -2.02 -16.54
CA HIS A 253 4.39 -2.47 -16.94
C HIS A 253 4.95 -3.53 -15.99
N VAL A 254 4.95 -3.27 -14.67
CA VAL A 254 5.47 -4.22 -13.66
C VAL A 254 4.77 -5.60 -13.73
N ILE A 255 3.48 -5.64 -14.07
CA ILE A 255 2.70 -6.88 -14.12
C ILE A 255 2.77 -7.57 -15.48
N HIS A 256 2.68 -6.82 -16.58
CA HIS A 256 2.50 -7.40 -17.92
C HIS A 256 3.78 -7.38 -18.76
N ASP A 257 4.58 -6.33 -18.63
CA ASP A 257 5.71 -6.05 -19.52
C ASP A 257 7.08 -6.28 -18.84
N GLY A 258 7.09 -6.60 -17.54
CA GLY A 258 8.26 -7.03 -16.79
C GLY A 258 8.87 -5.92 -15.93
N LEU A 259 10.19 -5.81 -15.94
CA LEU A 259 10.95 -4.97 -15.01
C LEU A 259 11.06 -3.53 -15.53
N LEU A 260 11.25 -2.57 -14.63
CA LEU A 260 11.46 -1.15 -14.99
C LEU A 260 12.81 -0.88 -15.67
N ASP A 261 13.66 -1.90 -15.78
CA ASP A 261 14.89 -1.97 -16.55
C ASP A 261 15.00 -3.43 -17.04
N ASP A 262 15.35 -3.65 -18.31
CA ASP A 262 15.48 -4.99 -18.89
C ASP A 262 16.60 -5.81 -18.22
N MET A 263 17.59 -5.11 -17.67
CA MET A 263 18.59 -5.63 -16.75
C MET A 263 18.64 -4.74 -15.52
N PRO A 264 17.91 -5.06 -14.43
CA PRO A 264 17.88 -4.24 -13.22
C PRO A 264 19.28 -3.86 -12.72
N LYS A 265 19.47 -2.55 -12.54
CA LYS A 265 20.72 -1.94 -12.08
C LYS A 265 20.47 -1.02 -10.90
N ALA A 266 21.33 -1.12 -9.91
CA ALA A 266 21.52 -0.12 -8.88
C ALA A 266 22.90 0.50 -9.07
N TYR A 267 22.99 1.81 -8.89
CA TYR A 267 24.17 2.61 -9.18
C TYR A 267 24.81 3.11 -7.88
N GLU A 268 26.12 3.28 -7.91
CA GLU A 268 26.91 3.89 -6.84
C GLU A 268 27.85 4.92 -7.45
N HIS A 269 27.84 6.13 -6.88
CA HIS A 269 28.77 7.20 -7.23
C HIS A 269 29.83 7.32 -6.15
N ILE A 270 31.10 7.18 -6.54
CA ILE A 270 32.24 7.11 -5.66
C ILE A 270 33.11 8.36 -5.84
N ARG A 271 33.49 8.98 -4.72
CA ARG A 271 34.42 10.11 -4.66
C ARG A 271 35.36 9.92 -3.48
N ASP A 272 36.64 10.16 -3.69
CA ASP A 272 37.71 9.93 -2.71
C ASP A 272 37.70 8.49 -2.16
N GLY A 273 37.28 7.53 -2.99
CA GLY A 273 37.15 6.12 -2.64
C GLY A 273 35.98 5.77 -1.70
N VAL A 274 35.02 6.68 -1.51
CA VAL A 274 33.82 6.48 -0.68
C VAL A 274 32.56 6.70 -1.52
N ALA A 275 31.53 5.88 -1.31
CA ALA A 275 30.22 6.08 -1.91
C ALA A 275 29.56 7.35 -1.36
N ILE A 276 29.29 8.30 -2.26
CA ILE A 276 28.59 9.56 -1.93
C ILE A 276 27.12 9.53 -2.35
N GLU A 277 26.72 8.55 -3.14
CA GLU A 277 25.33 8.34 -3.55
C GLU A 277 25.12 6.89 -4.01
N LYS A 278 23.95 6.31 -3.69
CA LYS A 278 23.41 5.10 -4.30
C LYS A 278 22.00 5.37 -4.83
N PHE A 279 21.70 4.87 -6.03
CA PHE A 279 20.40 5.15 -6.64
C PHE A 279 19.94 4.06 -7.61
N VAL A 280 18.65 4.11 -7.94
CA VAL A 280 18.05 3.32 -9.01
C VAL A 280 17.46 4.29 -10.01
N LEU A 281 17.80 4.12 -11.29
CA LEU A 281 17.25 4.95 -12.35
C LEU A 281 15.77 4.66 -12.58
N PHE A 282 15.03 5.71 -12.91
CA PHE A 282 13.62 5.66 -13.25
C PHE A 282 13.45 5.98 -14.73
N PRO A 283 12.62 5.23 -15.49
CA PRO A 283 12.42 5.51 -16.90
C PRO A 283 11.79 6.89 -17.12
N ASP A 284 12.18 7.54 -18.22
CA ASP A 284 11.65 8.82 -18.66
C ASP A 284 10.14 8.69 -18.95
N MET A 285 9.37 9.64 -18.43
CA MET A 285 7.93 9.72 -18.62
C MET A 285 7.49 11.12 -19.03
N THR A 286 6.44 11.17 -19.86
CA THR A 286 5.78 12.40 -20.28
C THR A 286 4.26 12.20 -20.18
N ASN A 287 3.57 13.12 -19.49
CA ASN A 287 2.13 13.02 -19.23
C ASN A 287 1.75 11.69 -18.54
N GLY A 288 2.61 11.23 -17.63
CA GLY A 288 2.42 10.00 -16.86
C GLY A 288 2.50 8.70 -17.65
N ARG A 289 3.04 8.72 -18.88
CA ARG A 289 3.31 7.53 -19.69
C ARG A 289 4.80 7.44 -19.97
N PHE A 290 5.33 6.24 -20.10
CA PHE A 290 6.71 6.05 -20.55
C PHE A 290 6.92 6.71 -21.91
N ASP A 291 8.08 7.35 -22.08
CA ASP A 291 8.51 7.85 -23.38
C ASP A 291 8.73 6.64 -24.31
N ARG A 292 8.23 6.71 -25.55
CA ARG A 292 8.23 5.56 -26.48
C ARG A 292 8.72 5.94 -27.86
N PHE A 293 9.49 5.04 -28.46
CA PHE A 293 9.82 5.06 -29.87
C PHE A 293 9.65 3.65 -30.45
N VAL A 294 8.58 3.45 -31.22
CA VAL A 294 8.18 2.15 -31.78
C VAL A 294 8.05 1.11 -30.65
N ASN A 295 8.99 0.16 -30.54
CA ASN A 295 8.98 -0.91 -29.54
C ASN A 295 9.81 -0.58 -28.29
N ARG A 296 10.59 0.51 -28.30
CA ARG A 296 11.41 0.92 -27.15
C ARG A 296 10.60 1.85 -26.26
N ASN A 297 10.53 1.53 -24.98
CA ASN A 297 9.70 2.24 -23.99
C ASN A 297 10.40 2.49 -22.65
N LEU A 298 11.69 2.15 -22.53
CA LEU A 298 12.49 2.40 -21.33
C LEU A 298 13.69 3.28 -21.71
N PHE A 299 13.48 4.59 -21.67
CA PHE A 299 14.53 5.59 -21.84
C PHE A 299 14.94 6.14 -20.47
N PHE A 300 16.19 6.56 -20.31
CA PHE A 300 16.73 7.05 -19.03
C PHE A 300 17.56 8.33 -19.23
N GLY A 301 17.27 9.08 -20.30
CA GLY A 301 18.06 10.23 -20.71
C GLY A 301 17.99 11.42 -19.74
N ARG A 302 16.97 11.47 -18.87
CA ARG A 302 16.87 12.50 -17.81
C ARG A 302 17.61 12.12 -16.53
N GLU A 303 18.17 10.91 -16.45
CA GLU A 303 18.84 10.37 -15.26
C GLU A 303 18.01 10.49 -13.97
N ASP A 304 16.68 10.37 -14.10
CA ASP A 304 15.76 10.46 -12.97
C ASP A 304 15.96 9.28 -12.00
N LYS A 305 15.80 9.53 -10.71
CA LYS A 305 16.15 8.58 -9.64
C LYS A 305 14.91 8.24 -8.83
N ILE A 306 14.46 6.99 -8.89
CA ILE A 306 13.21 6.59 -8.21
C ILE A 306 13.30 6.73 -6.70
N ASN A 307 14.47 6.48 -6.11
CA ASN A 307 14.71 6.65 -4.68
C ASN A 307 14.57 8.11 -4.20
N LEU A 308 14.63 9.10 -5.08
CA LEU A 308 14.34 10.50 -4.73
C LEU A 308 12.85 10.83 -4.84
N ARG A 309 12.10 10.10 -5.67
CA ARG A 309 10.67 10.38 -5.98
C ARG A 309 9.70 9.52 -5.17
N LEU A 310 10.08 8.30 -4.84
CA LEU A 310 9.21 7.27 -4.28
C LEU A 310 8.42 7.72 -3.04
N PRO A 311 9.01 8.43 -2.04
CA PRO A 311 8.26 8.84 -0.85
C PRO A 311 7.18 9.86 -1.20
N ALA A 312 7.45 10.77 -2.14
CA ALA A 312 6.49 11.75 -2.62
C ALA A 312 5.36 11.08 -3.42
N ILE A 313 5.67 10.07 -4.23
CA ILE A 313 4.67 9.28 -4.97
C ILE A 313 3.71 8.58 -3.98
N VAL A 314 4.24 7.93 -2.95
CA VAL A 314 3.43 7.27 -1.92
C VAL A 314 2.60 8.30 -1.14
N ALA A 315 3.20 9.41 -0.72
CA ALA A 315 2.50 10.47 0.01
C ALA A 315 1.34 11.09 -0.79
N GLU A 316 1.54 11.40 -2.07
CA GLU A 316 0.49 11.92 -2.96
C GLU A 316 -0.65 10.90 -3.14
N PHE A 317 -0.32 9.62 -3.32
CA PHE A 317 -1.33 8.57 -3.41
C PHE A 317 -2.17 8.49 -2.13
N GLN A 318 -1.51 8.49 -0.97
CA GLN A 318 -2.19 8.43 0.32
C GLN A 318 -3.05 9.68 0.58
N ALA A 319 -2.58 10.88 0.22
CA ALA A 319 -3.36 12.11 0.32
C ALA A 319 -4.65 12.05 -0.52
N ARG A 320 -4.55 11.51 -1.74
CA ARG A 320 -5.70 11.26 -2.60
C ARG A 320 -6.64 10.20 -2.04
N GLN A 321 -6.09 9.17 -1.40
CA GLN A 321 -6.86 8.13 -0.75
C GLN A 321 -7.68 8.68 0.42
N VAL A 322 -7.08 9.53 1.26
CA VAL A 322 -7.79 10.23 2.35
C VAL A 322 -8.96 11.04 1.79
N THR A 323 -8.72 11.86 0.76
CA THR A 323 -9.77 12.66 0.12
C THR A 323 -10.89 11.78 -0.47
N THR A 324 -10.52 10.61 -1.01
CA THR A 324 -11.47 9.62 -1.53
C THR A 324 -12.36 9.08 -0.42
N PHE A 325 -11.79 8.70 0.73
CA PHE A 325 -12.56 8.18 1.85
C PHE A 325 -13.48 9.21 2.48
N GLU A 326 -13.12 10.49 2.52
CA GLU A 326 -14.06 11.53 2.96
C GLU A 326 -15.30 11.60 2.05
N ARG A 327 -15.13 11.40 0.74
CA ARG A 327 -16.28 11.32 -0.19
C ARG A 327 -17.11 10.06 0.00
N VAL A 328 -16.50 8.93 0.36
CA VAL A 328 -17.23 7.70 0.67
C VAL A 328 -17.97 7.79 2.01
N LEU A 329 -17.39 8.45 3.01
CA LEU A 329 -17.98 8.62 4.33
C LEU A 329 -19.24 9.49 4.29
N ALA A 330 -19.24 10.56 3.48
CA ALA A 330 -20.35 11.50 3.41
C ALA A 330 -21.75 10.84 3.19
N PRO A 331 -21.98 9.96 2.19
CA PRO A 331 -23.27 9.31 2.02
C PRO A 331 -23.61 8.32 3.15
N LEU A 332 -22.63 7.57 3.67
CA LEU A 332 -22.87 6.62 4.77
C LEU A 332 -23.31 7.33 6.05
N LEU A 333 -22.69 8.47 6.37
CA LEU A 333 -23.05 9.28 7.53
C LEU A 333 -24.43 9.92 7.41
N ALA A 334 -24.95 10.13 6.19
CA ALA A 334 -26.30 10.60 5.96
C ALA A 334 -27.38 9.50 6.10
N LEU A 335 -26.99 8.23 6.01
CA LEU A 335 -27.88 7.07 6.13
C LEU A 335 -28.09 6.63 7.59
N GLY A 336 -27.04 6.72 8.41
CA GLY A 336 -27.08 6.43 9.85
C GLY A 336 -27.79 7.54 10.63
#